data_AF-A0A7C1MMW7-F1
#
_entry.id   AF-A0A7C1MMW7-F1
#
_cell.length_a   1.000
_cell.length_b   1.000
_cell.length_c   1.000
_cell.angle_alpha   90.00
_cell.angle_beta   90.00
_cell.angle_gamma   90.00
#
_symmetry.space_group_name_H-M   'P 1'
#
loop_
_entity.id
_entity.type
_entity.pdbx_description
1 polymer ?
#
loop_
_entity_poly.entity_id
_entity_poly.type
_entity_poly.pdbx_seq_one_letter_code
_entity_poly.pdbx_strand_id
1 'polypeptide(L)' 'MEVSTKDELLEALDYAKENSLFFFILGGGSNLLVSDQGFDGLIIKMKLNGFKIVGNSIEAESGVALAKVVNSSING' A
#
# COMPACT_ATOMS: atom_id res chain seq x y z
N MET A 1 -7.58 8.11 1.32
CA MET A 1 -8.37 6.90 1.02
C MET A 1 -7.56 5.67 1.40
N GLU A 2 -8.18 4.64 1.97
CA GLU A 2 -7.53 3.35 2.21
C GLU A 2 -8.08 2.35 1.19
N VAL A 3 -7.22 1.53 0.59
CA VAL A 3 -7.59 0.56 -0.46
C VAL A 3 -7.15 -0.84 -0.06
N SER A 4 -8.08 -1.78 -0.08
CA SER A 4 -7.91 -3.18 0.35
C SER A 4 -8.09 -4.17 -0.81
N THR A 5 -8.45 -3.69 -1.99
CA THR A 5 -8.55 -4.49 -3.21
C THR A 5 -7.91 -3.78 -4.41
N LYS A 6 -7.65 -4.53 -5.48
CA LYS A 6 -7.18 -3.96 -6.74
C LYS A 6 -8.22 -3.00 -7.35
N ASP A 7 -9.51 -3.35 -7.26
CA ASP A 7 -10.57 -2.55 -7.84
C ASP A 7 -10.72 -1.22 -7.11
N GLU A 8 -10.63 -1.21 -5.78
CA GLU A 8 -10.60 0.03 -4.98
C GLU A 8 -9.39 0.91 -5.33
N LEU A 9 -8.24 0.32 -5.64
CA LEU A 9 -7.08 1.09 -6.13
C LEU A 9 -7.36 1.71 -7.50
N LEU A 10 -7.99 0.98 -8.42
CA LEU A 10 -8.35 1.51 -9.74
C LEU A 10 -9.34 2.67 -9.60
N GLU A 11 -10.40 2.50 -8.81
CA GLU A 11 -11.37 3.56 -8.52
C GLU A 11 -10.71 4.81 -7.91
N ALA A 12 -9.76 4.63 -6.99
CA ALA A 12 -9.01 5.73 -6.39
C ALA A 12 -8.16 6.50 -7.41
N LEU A 13 -7.51 5.77 -8.33
CA LEU A 13 -6.67 6.36 -9.38
C LEU A 13 -7.52 7.07 -10.43
N ASP A 14 -8.65 6.49 -10.83
CA ASP A 14 -9.59 7.11 -11.76
C ASP A 14 -10.19 8.39 -11.15
N TYR A 15 -10.61 8.34 -9.88
CA TYR A 15 -11.07 9.52 -9.15
C TYR A 15 -10.01 10.64 -9.12
N ALA A 16 -8.76 10.32 -8.81
CA ALA A 16 -7.68 11.30 -8.81
C ALA A 16 -7.47 11.92 -10.19
N LYS A 17 -7.53 11.10 -11.25
CA LYS A 17 -7.37 11.56 -12.63
C LYS A 17 -8.51 12.46 -13.09
N GLU A 18 -9.76 12.05 -12.84
CA GLU A 18 -10.96 12.82 -13.22
C GLU A 18 -11.00 14.19 -12.55
N ASN A 19 -10.52 14.28 -11.31
CA ASN A 19 -10.50 15.51 -10.53
C ASN A 19 -9.17 16.28 -10.65
N SER A 20 -8.24 15.83 -11.50
CA SER A 20 -6.90 16.43 -11.67
C SER A 20 -6.13 16.61 -10.35
N LEU A 21 -6.29 15.65 -9.43
CA LEU A 21 -5.63 15.66 -8.13
C LEU A 21 -4.23 15.05 -8.24
N PHE A 22 -3.23 15.72 -7.66
CA PHE A 22 -1.98 15.05 -7.31
C PHE A 22 -2.29 13.92 -6.34
N PHE A 23 -1.66 12.76 -6.52
CA PHE A 23 -1.85 11.64 -5.60
C PHE A 23 -0.51 11.08 -5.12
N PHE A 24 -0.55 10.48 -3.93
CA PHE A 24 0.59 9.81 -3.31
C PHE A 24 0.16 8.43 -2.80
N ILE A 25 0.91 7.39 -3.16
CA ILE A 25 0.68 6.03 -2.66
C ILE A 25 1.45 5.83 -1.35
N LEU A 26 0.72 5.54 -0.29
CA LEU A 26 1.25 5.32 1.05
C LEU A 26 1.22 3.83 1.40
N GLY A 27 2.39 3.25 1.67
CA GLY A 27 2.50 1.93 2.32
C GLY A 27 2.36 2.04 3.84
N GLY A 28 3.33 1.50 4.57
CA GLY A 28 3.38 1.59 6.04
C GLY A 28 3.82 2.95 6.60
N GLY A 29 4.39 3.83 5.78
CA GLY A 29 4.82 5.18 6.19
C GLY A 29 6.11 5.23 7.03
N SER A 30 6.88 4.15 7.13
CA SER A 30 8.08 4.07 7.98
C SER A 30 9.26 4.94 7.53
N ASN A 31 9.22 5.47 6.31
CA ASN A 31 10.25 6.33 5.74
C ASN A 31 9.66 7.63 5.16
N LEU A 32 8.61 8.15 5.78
CA LEU A 32 7.97 9.39 5.36
C LEU A 32 8.17 10.48 6.40
N LEU A 33 8.63 11.64 5.95
CA LEU A 33 8.59 12.89 6.71
C LEU A 33 7.49 13.75 6.09
N VAL A 34 6.48 14.12 6.89
CA VAL A 34 5.33 14.89 6.43
C VAL A 34 5.45 16.32 6.96
N SER A 35 5.27 17.29 6.08
CA SER A 35 5.21 18.71 6.46
C SER A 35 3.98 18.99 7.33
N ASP A 36 4.09 19.92 8.27
CA ASP A 36 2.94 20.40 9.07
C ASP A 36 1.85 21.03 8.20
N GLN A 37 2.20 21.48 6.99
CA GLN A 37 1.25 21.99 6.00
C GLN A 37 0.42 20.88 5.31
N GLY A 38 0.75 19.61 5.56
CA GLY A 38 0.07 18.47 4.99
C GLY A 38 0.41 18.20 3.52
N PHE A 39 -0.51 17.55 2.81
CA PHE A 39 -0.40 17.20 1.40
C PHE A 39 -1.67 17.65 0.67
N ASP A 40 -1.51 18.51 -0.33
CA ASP A 40 -2.62 19.01 -1.16
C ASP A 40 -2.87 18.06 -2.33
N GLY A 41 -3.66 17.03 -2.07
CA GLY A 41 -3.97 15.97 -3.02
C GLY A 41 -4.52 14.72 -2.35
N LEU A 42 -4.63 13.64 -3.12
CA LEU A 42 -5.15 12.37 -2.64
C LEU A 42 -4.04 11.46 -2.12
N ILE A 43 -4.09 11.10 -0.84
CA ILE A 43 -3.26 10.00 -0.32
C ILE A 43 -4.04 8.68 -0.45
N ILE A 44 -3.44 7.70 -1.12
CA ILE A 44 -3.98 6.34 -1.31
C ILE A 44 -3.15 5.37 -0.46
N LYS A 45 -3.72 4.89 0.65
CA LYS A 45 -3.03 3.99 1.58
C LYS A 45 -3.33 2.52 1.25
N MET A 46 -2.29 1.75 0.95
CA MET A 46 -2.39 0.33 0.62
C MET A 46 -2.63 -0.51 1.88
N LYS A 47 -3.75 -1.24 1.93
CA LYS A 47 -4.12 -2.18 3.01
C LYS A 47 -4.20 -3.65 2.58
N LEU A 48 -3.86 -3.96 1.34
CA LEU A 48 -3.69 -5.33 0.85
C LEU A 48 -2.58 -6.05 1.63
N ASN A 49 -2.97 -6.96 2.54
CA ASN A 49 -2.08 -7.54 3.55
C ASN A 49 -1.95 -9.08 3.44
N GLY A 50 -2.39 -9.64 2.32
CA GLY A 50 -2.25 -11.03 1.94
C GLY A 50 -0.84 -11.36 1.46
N PHE A 51 -0.40 -12.58 1.77
CA PHE A 51 0.81 -13.17 1.18
C PHE A 51 0.65 -14.68 1.14
N LYS A 52 1.44 -15.34 0.31
CA LYS A 52 1.50 -16.80 0.21
C LYS A 52 2.93 -17.27 -0.03
N ILE A 53 3.24 -18.46 0.48
CA ILE A 53 4.52 -19.14 0.26
C ILE A 53 4.33 -20.11 -0.92
N VAL A 54 5.18 -20.02 -1.93
CA VAL A 54 5.16 -20.85 -3.15
C VAL A 54 6.53 -21.49 -3.32
N GLY A 55 6.67 -22.72 -2.83
CA GLY A 55 7.97 -23.40 -2.76
C GLY A 55 8.96 -22.59 -1.92
N ASN A 56 10.05 -22.12 -2.53
CA ASN A 56 11.09 -21.32 -1.87
C ASN A 56 10.90 -19.80 -2.05
N SER A 57 9.73 -19.36 -2.52
CA SER A 57 9.41 -17.95 -2.78
C SER A 57 8.23 -17.48 -1.92
N ILE A 58 8.18 -16.19 -1.61
CA ILE A 58 7.01 -15.56 -0.98
C ILE A 58 6.44 -14.49 -1.92
N GLU A 59 5.17 -14.63 -2.27
CA GLU A 59 4.40 -13.60 -2.96
C GLU A 59 3.64 -12.79 -1.90
N ALA A 60 3.91 -11.48 -1.80
CA ALA A 60 3.31 -10.61 -0.80
C ALA A 60 2.68 -9.38 -1.45
N GLU A 61 1.50 -9.00 -0.97
CA GLU A 61 0.81 -7.77 -1.38
C GLU A 61 1.51 -6.53 -0.81
N SER A 62 1.26 -5.37 -1.43
CA SER A 62 1.99 -4.11 -1.15
C SER A 62 1.76 -3.52 0.25
N GLY A 63 0.70 -3.92 0.95
CA GLY A 63 0.39 -3.49 2.32
C GLY A 63 0.87 -4.48 3.39
N VAL A 64 1.52 -5.59 3.03
CA VAL A 64 2.05 -6.54 4.02
C VAL A 64 3.23 -5.91 4.76
N ALA A 65 3.20 -5.96 6.09
CA ALA A 65 4.33 -5.54 6.90
C ALA A 65 5.55 -6.45 6.62
N LEU A 66 6.69 -5.87 6.25
CA LEU A 66 7.91 -6.63 5.94
C LEU A 66 8.32 -7.58 7.08
N ALA A 67 8.21 -7.14 8.34
CA ALA A 67 8.49 -7.98 9.50
C ALA A 67 7.63 -9.26 9.55
N LYS A 68 6.38 -9.19 9.08
CA LYS A 68 5.50 -10.36 8.97
C LYS A 68 6.04 -11.35 7.94
N VAL A 69 6.45 -10.86 6.77
CA VAL A 69 7.04 -11.70 5.69
C VAL A 69 8.31 -12.40 6.17
N VAL A 70 9.21 -11.65 6.82
CA VAL A 70 10.48 -12.18 7.35
C VAL A 70 10.22 -13.25 8.42
N ASN A 71 9.29 -13.00 9.35
CA ASN A 71 8.95 -13.99 10.37
C ASN A 71 8.31 -15.25 9.78
N SER A 72 7.58 -15.13 8.67
CA SER A 72 7.00 -16.29 7.98
C SER A 72 8.02 -17.08 7.17
N SER A 73 9.14 -16.48 6.74
CA SER A 73 10.18 -17.21 5.98
C SER A 73 11.05 -18.13 6.83
N ILE A 74 11.05 -17.94 8.16
CA ILE A 74 11.83 -18.75 9.11
C ILE A 74 11.01 -19.84 9.82
N ASN A 75 9.69 -19.69 9.86
CA ASN A 75 8.77 -20.60 10.58
C ASN A 75 7.88 -21.42 9.62
N GLY A 76 8.16 -21.36 8.31
CA GLY A 76 7.45 -22.09 7.27
C GLY A 76 7.96 -23.50 7.08
#